data_AF-A0A2J7QQY7-F1
#
_entry.id   AF-A0A2J7QQY7-F1
#
_cell.length_a   1.000
_cell.length_b   1.000
_cell.length_c   1.000
_cell.angle_alpha   90.00
_cell.angle_beta   90.00
_cell.angle_gamma   90.00
#
_symmetry.space_group_name_H-M   'P 1'
#
loop_
_entity.id
_entity.type
_entity.pdbx_description
1 polymer ?
#
loop_
_entity_poly.entity_id
_entity_poly.type
_entity_poly.pdbx_seq_one_letter_code
_entity_poly.pdbx_strand_id
1 'polypeptide(L)'
;MQEGEQMLLEEHITLSLNKLCSDVHHTTFQVIFAPISVQLEQVQSASAWSSVSKPATAISADLPAFSFAPQEYITQIGQYLMTLPQHLEPFLLQDNPSLTLALRVADAKYELLSGGAEGGFADVLLGIIAKGTCQTYCDNILGICELGPGACKQLATDIDYLGNVLEDLGLSLSDHLQQVSTLLRLSPEEYQTKSSGCSPRLVAAVRQMRNITSSG
;
A
#
# COMPACT_ATOMS: atom_id res chain seq x y z
N MET A 1 -10.59 -46.16 -22.61
CA MET A 1 -9.23 -45.57 -22.56
C MET A 1 -9.23 -44.17 -23.17
N GLN A 2 -9.80 -44.00 -24.36
CA GLN A 2 -9.86 -42.71 -25.08
C GLN A 2 -10.58 -41.56 -24.33
N GLU A 3 -11.71 -41.79 -23.66
CA GLU A 3 -12.41 -40.75 -22.87
C GLU A 3 -11.60 -40.27 -21.65
N GLY A 4 -10.84 -41.16 -21.02
CA GLY A 4 -9.99 -40.81 -19.87
C GLY A 4 -8.79 -39.95 -20.27
N GLU A 5 -8.20 -40.20 -21.45
CA GLU A 5 -7.10 -39.38 -21.98
C GLU A 5 -7.57 -38.00 -22.44
N GLN A 6 -8.78 -37.90 -23.00
CA GLN A 6 -9.36 -36.64 -23.46
C GLN A 6 -9.69 -35.70 -22.28
N MET A 7 -10.25 -36.25 -21.20
CA MET A 7 -10.53 -35.50 -19.96
C MET A 7 -9.25 -34.95 -19.30
N LEU A 8 -8.17 -35.74 -19.28
CA LEU A 8 -6.88 -35.32 -18.74
C LEU A 8 -6.23 -34.21 -19.59
N LEU A 9 -6.39 -34.26 -20.92
CA LEU A 9 -5.89 -33.22 -21.81
C LEU A 9 -6.65 -31.90 -21.61
N GLU A 10 -7.98 -31.96 -21.49
CA GLU A 10 -8.82 -30.79 -21.22
C GLU A 10 -8.49 -30.15 -19.87
N GLU A 11 -8.30 -30.96 -18.83
CA GLU A 11 -7.87 -30.49 -17.51
C GLU A 11 -6.50 -29.80 -17.58
N HIS A 12 -5.52 -30.42 -18.25
CA HIS A 12 -4.18 -29.86 -18.39
C HIS A 12 -4.18 -28.52 -19.15
N ILE A 13 -4.94 -28.42 -20.25
CA ILE A 13 -5.06 -27.18 -21.03
C ILE A 13 -5.71 -26.09 -20.17
N THR A 14 -6.77 -26.42 -19.45
CA THR A 14 -7.49 -25.47 -18.58
C THR A 14 -6.57 -24.95 -17.47
N LEU A 15 -5.85 -25.84 -16.78
CA LEU A 15 -4.87 -25.44 -15.76
C LEU A 15 -3.76 -24.56 -16.32
N SER A 16 -3.26 -24.87 -17.51
CA SER A 16 -2.21 -24.09 -18.18
C SER A 16 -2.70 -22.68 -18.56
N LEU A 17 -3.92 -22.57 -19.07
CA LEU A 17 -4.53 -21.27 -19.42
C LEU A 17 -4.83 -20.43 -18.17
N ASN A 18 -5.33 -21.06 -17.10
CA ASN A 18 -5.59 -20.36 -15.84
C ASN A 18 -4.30 -19.78 -15.26
N LYS A 19 -3.23 -20.58 -15.27
CA LYS A 19 -1.90 -20.13 -14.85
C LYS A 19 -1.41 -18.96 -15.71
N LEU A 20 -1.55 -19.04 -17.03
CA LEU A 20 -1.17 -17.95 -17.92
C LEU A 20 -1.94 -16.66 -17.60
N CYS A 21 -3.25 -16.74 -17.31
CA CYS A 21 -4.05 -15.57 -16.92
C CYS A 21 -3.53 -14.94 -15.63
N SER A 22 -3.23 -15.76 -14.61
CA SER A 22 -2.63 -15.28 -13.35
C SER A 22 -1.25 -14.66 -13.56
N ASP A 23 -0.39 -15.27 -14.37
CA ASP A 23 0.98 -14.78 -14.64
C ASP A 23 0.95 -13.43 -15.40
N VAL A 24 0.06 -13.30 -16.39
CA VAL A 24 -0.13 -12.05 -17.15
C VAL A 24 -0.72 -10.95 -16.27
N HIS A 25 -1.69 -11.28 -15.42
CA HIS A 25 -2.25 -10.33 -14.46
C HIS A 25 -1.20 -9.85 -13.46
N HIS A 26 -0.41 -10.78 -12.90
CA HIS A 26 0.68 -10.44 -12.00
C HIS A 26 1.74 -9.56 -12.66
N THR A 27 2.10 -9.86 -13.92
CA THR A 27 3.04 -9.03 -14.69
C THR A 27 2.47 -7.63 -14.92
N THR A 28 1.19 -7.53 -15.26
CA THR A 28 0.48 -6.24 -15.38
C THR A 28 0.54 -5.45 -14.07
N PHE A 29 0.26 -6.11 -12.94
CA PHE A 29 0.42 -5.49 -11.62
C PHE A 29 1.84 -4.98 -11.41
N GLN A 30 2.87 -5.81 -11.66
CA GLN A 30 4.27 -5.41 -11.46
C GLN A 30 4.65 -4.18 -12.30
N VAL A 31 4.21 -4.12 -13.56
CA VAL A 31 4.49 -2.98 -14.45
C VAL A 31 3.84 -1.70 -13.93
N ILE A 32 2.57 -1.76 -13.53
CA ILE A 32 1.85 -0.60 -12.97
C ILE A 32 2.43 -0.21 -11.61
N PHE A 33 2.88 -1.18 -10.81
CA PHE A 33 3.37 -0.97 -9.45
C PHE A 33 4.84 -0.52 -9.40
N ALA A 34 5.62 -0.73 -10.47
CA ALA A 34 7.05 -0.42 -10.49
C ALA A 34 7.36 1.06 -10.17
N PRO A 35 6.68 2.07 -10.75
CA PRO A 35 6.93 3.47 -10.40
C PRO A 35 6.67 3.77 -8.92
N ILE A 36 5.65 3.14 -8.32
CA ILE A 36 5.32 3.29 -6.90
C ILE A 36 6.43 2.67 -6.03
N SER A 37 6.88 1.47 -6.39
CA SER A 37 7.93 0.74 -5.67
C SER A 37 9.22 1.57 -5.59
N VAL A 38 9.67 2.11 -6.73
CA VAL A 38 10.88 2.94 -6.81
C VAL A 38 10.79 4.18 -5.92
N GLN A 39 9.61 4.80 -5.81
CA GLN A 39 9.43 5.94 -4.90
C GLN A 39 9.45 5.52 -3.43
N LEU A 40 8.79 4.41 -3.09
CA LEU A 40 8.73 3.91 -1.71
C LEU A 40 10.09 3.39 -1.21
N GLU A 41 10.96 2.85 -2.07
CA GLU A 41 12.31 2.42 -1.69
C GLU A 41 13.15 3.57 -1.10
N GLN A 42 12.88 4.82 -1.52
CA GLN A 42 13.59 5.99 -1.00
C GLN A 42 13.37 6.18 0.51
N VAL A 43 12.23 5.72 1.03
CA VAL A 43 11.87 5.81 2.46
C VAL A 43 12.91 5.10 3.33
N GLN A 44 13.33 3.89 2.98
CA GLN A 44 14.31 3.16 3.81
C GLN A 44 15.73 3.77 3.74
N SER A 45 16.05 4.42 2.62
CA SER A 45 17.39 4.95 2.35
C SER A 45 17.67 6.33 2.96
N ALA A 46 16.64 7.06 3.38
CA ALA A 46 16.79 8.43 3.83
C ALA A 46 17.37 8.48 5.26
N SER A 47 18.60 8.98 5.37
CA SER A 47 19.25 9.25 6.67
C SER A 47 18.49 10.27 7.53
N ALA A 48 17.54 11.00 6.92
CA ALA A 48 16.69 12.01 7.55
C ALA A 48 15.76 11.47 8.64
N TRP A 49 15.53 10.15 8.70
CA TRP A 49 14.66 9.55 9.70
C TRP A 49 15.32 9.34 11.06
N SER A 50 16.66 9.23 11.07
CA SER A 50 17.44 9.01 12.29
C SER A 50 17.74 10.32 13.02
N SER A 51 17.79 10.25 14.36
CA SER A 51 18.20 11.37 15.21
C SER A 51 19.72 11.67 15.15
N VAL A 52 20.50 10.87 14.41
CA VAL A 52 21.98 10.84 14.54
C VAL A 52 22.66 11.94 13.71
N SER A 53 21.99 12.51 12.70
CA SER A 53 22.61 13.53 11.84
C SER A 53 22.13 14.95 12.14
N LYS A 54 22.95 15.65 12.92
CA LYS A 54 23.13 17.11 13.10
C LYS A 54 22.30 17.79 14.23
N PRO A 55 22.93 18.66 15.03
CA PRO A 55 22.25 19.66 15.84
C PRO A 55 21.72 20.79 14.93
N ALA A 56 20.97 20.43 13.88
CA ALA A 56 20.24 21.37 13.06
C ALA A 56 18.87 21.57 13.71
N THR A 57 18.83 22.61 14.53
CA THR A 57 17.66 23.29 15.09
C THR A 57 16.69 22.41 15.89
N ALA A 58 16.72 22.57 17.21
CA ALA A 58 15.67 22.17 18.17
C ALA A 58 14.27 22.78 17.88
N ILE A 59 14.06 23.34 16.68
CA ILE A 59 12.85 23.99 16.19
C ILE A 59 11.94 22.96 15.50
N SER A 60 12.48 21.92 14.83
CA SER A 60 11.64 20.94 14.10
C SER A 60 10.91 19.95 15.02
N ALA A 61 11.49 19.62 16.17
CA ALA A 61 10.86 18.75 17.16
C ALA A 61 9.61 19.40 17.79
N ASP A 62 9.63 20.73 17.95
CA ASP A 62 8.54 21.52 18.55
C ASP A 62 7.59 22.15 17.52
N LEU A 63 7.85 21.93 16.22
CA LEU A 63 6.96 22.40 15.18
C LEU A 63 5.61 21.66 15.25
N PRO A 64 4.47 22.36 15.15
CA PRO A 64 3.17 21.72 15.07
C PRO A 64 3.04 20.85 13.83
N ALA A 65 2.17 19.83 13.87
CA ALA A 65 1.96 18.90 12.75
C ALA A 65 1.55 19.60 11.43
N PHE A 66 0.81 20.72 11.52
CA PHE A 66 0.40 21.53 10.37
C PHE A 66 1.54 22.31 9.69
N SER A 67 2.75 22.29 10.25
CA SER A 67 3.94 22.86 9.61
C SER A 67 4.67 21.88 8.70
N PHE A 68 4.27 20.60 8.67
CA PHE A 68 4.84 19.59 7.79
C PHE A 68 3.99 19.49 6.51
N ALA A 69 4.67 19.48 5.37
CA ALA A 69 4.07 19.18 4.07
C ALA A 69 4.44 17.74 3.66
N PRO A 70 3.59 17.05 2.87
CA PRO A 70 3.94 15.75 2.35
C PRO A 70 5.21 15.82 1.49
N GLN A 71 6.09 14.85 1.64
CA GLN A 71 7.35 14.82 0.88
C GLN A 71 7.14 14.47 -0.60
N GLU A 72 8.15 14.78 -1.42
CA GLU A 72 8.08 14.58 -2.86
C GLU A 72 7.72 13.13 -3.24
N TYR A 73 8.37 12.12 -2.65
CA TYR A 73 8.13 10.72 -2.99
C TYR A 73 6.65 10.33 -2.86
N ILE A 74 5.96 10.76 -1.79
CA ILE A 74 4.57 10.40 -1.55
C ILE A 74 3.63 11.24 -2.42
N THR A 75 3.97 12.49 -2.70
CA THR A 75 3.20 13.33 -3.64
C THR A 75 3.28 12.82 -5.07
N GLN A 76 4.44 12.30 -5.51
CA GLN A 76 4.60 11.67 -6.82
C GLN A 76 3.77 10.37 -6.93
N ILE A 77 3.75 9.55 -5.87
CA ILE A 77 2.88 8.37 -5.80
C ILE A 77 1.41 8.80 -5.90
N GLY A 78 1.01 9.82 -5.14
CA GLY A 78 -0.37 10.30 -5.16
C GLY A 78 -0.81 10.81 -6.53
N GLN A 79 0.03 11.61 -7.18
CA GLN A 79 -0.21 12.10 -8.54
C GLN A 79 -0.31 10.95 -9.55
N TYR A 80 0.57 9.95 -9.46
CA TYR A 80 0.52 8.78 -10.33
C TYR A 80 -0.77 7.96 -10.13
N LEU A 81 -1.16 7.71 -8.88
CA LEU A 81 -2.41 6.99 -8.58
C LEU A 81 -3.63 7.73 -9.15
N MET A 82 -3.64 9.06 -9.11
CA MET A 82 -4.72 9.88 -9.67
C MET A 82 -4.83 9.80 -11.20
N THR A 83 -3.75 9.47 -11.92
CA THR A 83 -3.82 9.32 -13.39
C THR A 83 -4.15 7.89 -13.83
N LEU A 84 -3.92 6.89 -12.97
CA LEU A 84 -4.16 5.48 -13.31
C LEU A 84 -5.56 5.18 -13.85
N PRO A 85 -6.67 5.70 -13.27
CA PRO A 85 -8.01 5.44 -13.80
C PRO A 85 -8.12 5.74 -15.29
N GLN A 86 -7.63 6.91 -15.72
CA GLN A 86 -7.68 7.36 -17.11
C GLN A 86 -6.84 6.48 -18.06
N HIS A 87 -5.76 5.89 -17.56
CA HIS A 87 -4.92 4.98 -18.34
C HIS A 87 -5.52 3.57 -18.44
N LEU A 88 -6.32 3.16 -17.46
CA LEU A 88 -6.95 1.84 -17.40
C LEU A 88 -8.31 1.81 -18.11
N GLU A 89 -9.01 2.93 -18.12
CA GLU A 89 -10.34 3.10 -18.71
C GLU A 89 -10.46 2.54 -20.15
N PRO A 90 -9.53 2.80 -21.09
CA PRO A 90 -9.65 2.32 -22.47
C PRO A 90 -9.64 0.80 -22.62
N PHE A 91 -9.02 0.09 -21.68
CA PHE A 91 -8.84 -1.36 -21.74
C PHE A 91 -9.94 -2.12 -20.97
N LEU A 92 -10.55 -1.47 -19.97
CA LEU A 92 -11.43 -2.11 -19.01
C LEU A 92 -12.90 -1.68 -19.14
N LEU A 93 -13.18 -0.57 -19.83
CA LEU A 93 -14.56 -0.18 -20.18
C LEU A 93 -15.03 -0.75 -21.52
N GLN A 94 -14.13 -1.21 -22.38
CA GLN A 94 -14.54 -1.88 -23.61
C GLN A 94 -15.09 -3.27 -23.27
N ASP A 95 -16.29 -3.58 -23.76
CA ASP A 95 -16.91 -4.89 -23.59
C ASP A 95 -16.02 -5.97 -24.21
N ASN A 96 -15.34 -6.71 -23.34
CA ASN A 96 -14.46 -7.80 -23.73
C ASN A 96 -14.73 -9.01 -22.82
N PRO A 97 -15.56 -9.97 -23.26
CA PRO A 97 -15.93 -11.12 -22.45
C PRO A 97 -14.75 -12.04 -22.15
N SER A 98 -13.78 -12.14 -23.07
CA SER A 98 -12.56 -12.94 -22.89
C SER A 98 -11.66 -12.35 -21.82
N LEU A 99 -11.46 -11.03 -21.84
CA LEU A 99 -10.69 -10.32 -20.81
C LEU A 99 -11.39 -10.41 -19.45
N THR A 100 -12.72 -10.24 -19.43
CA THR A 100 -13.53 -10.39 -18.22
C THR A 100 -13.32 -11.76 -17.57
N LEU A 101 -13.38 -12.83 -18.37
CA LEU A 101 -13.15 -14.18 -17.90
C LEU A 101 -11.70 -14.36 -17.41
N ALA A 102 -10.73 -13.87 -18.17
CA ALA A 102 -9.31 -13.97 -17.81
C ALA A 102 -9.00 -13.27 -16.48
N LEU A 103 -9.58 -12.09 -16.22
CA LEU A 103 -9.41 -11.36 -14.97
C LEU A 103 -10.03 -12.13 -13.79
N ARG A 104 -11.24 -12.66 -13.95
CA ARG A 104 -11.91 -13.48 -12.95
C ARG A 104 -11.15 -14.75 -12.57
N VAL A 105 -10.55 -15.40 -13.56
CA VAL A 105 -9.67 -16.55 -13.36
C VAL A 105 -8.38 -16.13 -12.65
N ALA A 106 -7.84 -14.95 -12.97
CA ALA A 106 -6.59 -14.47 -12.41
C ALA A 106 -6.70 -14.07 -10.93
N ASP A 107 -7.78 -13.40 -10.53
CA ASP A 107 -8.01 -12.97 -9.14
C ASP A 107 -9.50 -12.98 -8.77
N ALA A 108 -9.85 -13.69 -7.70
CA ALA A 108 -11.22 -13.82 -7.19
C ALA A 108 -11.89 -12.47 -6.83
N LYS A 109 -11.11 -11.40 -6.60
CA LYS A 109 -11.66 -10.05 -6.36
C LYS A 109 -12.51 -9.55 -7.53
N TYR A 110 -12.25 -10.02 -8.76
CA TYR A 110 -13.02 -9.64 -9.93
C TYR A 110 -14.38 -10.35 -10.04
N GLU A 111 -14.60 -11.44 -9.30
CA GLU A 111 -15.92 -12.11 -9.23
C GLU A 111 -16.93 -11.31 -8.39
N LEU A 112 -16.43 -10.54 -7.42
CA LEU A 112 -17.23 -9.72 -6.51
C LEU A 112 -17.94 -8.55 -7.22
N LEU A 113 -17.57 -8.26 -8.47
CA LEU A 113 -18.16 -7.21 -9.31
C LEU A 113 -19.51 -7.60 -9.95
N SER A 114 -20.06 -8.76 -9.60
CA SER A 114 -21.31 -9.27 -10.16
C SER A 114 -22.54 -8.43 -9.71
N GLY A 115 -22.74 -7.25 -10.32
CA GLY A 115 -23.99 -6.50 -10.29
C GLY A 115 -23.93 -5.06 -9.76
N GLY A 116 -23.34 -4.13 -10.51
CA GLY A 116 -23.69 -2.70 -10.41
C GLY A 116 -22.66 -1.74 -9.77
N ALA A 117 -21.38 -2.13 -9.66
CA ALA A 117 -20.33 -1.19 -9.27
C ALA A 117 -19.93 -0.30 -10.46
N GLU A 118 -20.02 1.03 -10.31
CA GLU A 118 -19.92 2.00 -11.41
C GLU A 118 -18.54 2.06 -12.11
N GLY A 119 -17.43 1.63 -11.51
CA GLY A 119 -16.10 1.68 -12.15
C GLY A 119 -15.47 0.32 -12.51
N GLY A 120 -16.27 -0.75 -12.54
CA GLY A 120 -15.93 -1.99 -13.24
C GLY A 120 -14.60 -2.65 -12.84
N PHE A 121 -13.91 -3.27 -13.81
CA PHE A 121 -12.64 -3.97 -13.57
C PHE A 121 -11.47 -3.01 -13.24
N ALA A 122 -11.57 -1.74 -13.68
CA ALA A 122 -10.55 -0.73 -13.42
C ALA A 122 -10.46 -0.40 -11.93
N ASP A 123 -11.60 -0.25 -11.26
CA ASP A 123 -11.65 -0.01 -9.81
C ASP A 123 -11.04 -1.16 -9.02
N VAL A 124 -11.29 -2.41 -9.43
CA VAL A 124 -10.71 -3.56 -8.74
C VAL A 124 -9.20 -3.59 -8.92
N LEU A 125 -8.69 -3.34 -10.13
CA LEU A 125 -7.25 -3.27 -10.35
C LEU A 125 -6.63 -2.12 -9.55
N LEU A 126 -7.26 -0.94 -9.55
CA LEU A 126 -6.81 0.20 -8.75
C LEU A 126 -6.81 -0.12 -7.25
N GLY A 127 -7.83 -0.83 -6.76
CA GLY A 127 -7.88 -1.32 -5.38
C GLY A 127 -6.79 -2.34 -5.05
N ILE A 128 -6.40 -3.19 -6.00
CA ILE A 128 -5.24 -4.10 -5.85
C ILE A 128 -3.94 -3.28 -5.76
N ILE A 129 -3.76 -2.30 -6.63
CA ILE A 129 -2.59 -1.40 -6.62
C ILE A 129 -2.52 -0.62 -5.31
N ALA A 130 -3.63 -0.01 -4.87
CA ALA A 130 -3.69 0.74 -3.60
C ALA A 130 -3.35 -0.13 -2.39
N LYS A 131 -3.82 -1.39 -2.36
CA LYS A 131 -3.44 -2.36 -1.32
C LYS A 131 -1.94 -2.68 -1.37
N GLY A 132 -1.38 -2.89 -2.56
CA GLY A 132 0.06 -3.07 -2.76
C GLY A 132 0.86 -1.86 -2.28
N THR A 133 0.40 -0.65 -2.56
CA THR A 133 1.01 0.61 -2.11
C THR A 133 1.02 0.70 -0.60
N CYS A 134 -0.13 0.46 0.05
CA CYS A 134 -0.24 0.50 1.51
C CYS A 134 0.68 -0.53 2.18
N GLN A 135 0.69 -1.76 1.66
CA GLN A 135 1.52 -2.84 2.19
C GLN A 135 3.00 -2.51 2.07
N THR A 136 3.46 -2.14 0.87
CA THR A 136 4.87 -1.81 0.61
C THR A 136 5.30 -0.60 1.42
N TYR A 137 4.44 0.41 1.56
CA TYR A 137 4.77 1.59 2.36
C TYR A 137 4.88 1.26 3.84
N CYS A 138 3.96 0.43 4.36
CA CYS A 138 4.02 -0.09 5.73
C CYS A 138 5.31 -0.87 5.98
N ASP A 139 5.65 -1.81 5.09
CA ASP A 139 6.87 -2.61 5.20
C ASP A 139 8.13 -1.74 5.13
N ASN A 140 8.14 -0.71 4.27
CA ASN A 140 9.25 0.21 4.17
C ASN A 140 9.43 1.07 5.42
N ILE A 141 8.32 1.56 6.01
CA ILE A 141 8.36 2.25 7.30
C ILE A 141 8.91 1.32 8.37
N LEU A 142 8.37 0.10 8.50
CA LEU A 142 8.79 -0.87 9.52
C LEU A 142 10.24 -1.36 9.34
N GLY A 143 10.82 -1.19 8.15
CA GLY A 143 12.23 -1.45 7.89
C GLY A 143 13.19 -0.34 8.33
N ILE A 144 12.69 0.83 8.75
CA ILE A 144 13.53 1.91 9.27
C ILE A 144 14.08 1.50 10.64
N CYS A 145 15.41 1.55 10.80
CA CYS A 145 16.08 1.09 12.02
C CYS A 145 15.79 1.97 13.26
N GLU A 146 15.79 3.29 13.08
CA GLU A 146 15.59 4.24 14.17
C GLU A 146 14.81 5.48 13.69
N LEU A 147 13.80 5.89 14.47
CA LEU A 147 12.93 7.02 14.18
C LEU A 147 13.05 8.11 15.24
N GLY A 148 13.44 9.31 14.80
CA GLY A 148 13.33 10.53 15.60
C GLY A 148 11.89 11.06 15.72
N PRO A 149 11.60 11.99 16.65
CA PRO A 149 10.28 12.59 16.80
C PRO A 149 9.79 13.34 15.55
N GLY A 150 10.69 14.07 14.86
CA GLY A 150 10.37 14.77 13.61
C GLY A 150 10.05 13.79 12.47
N ALA A 151 10.75 12.65 12.41
CA ALA A 151 10.49 11.58 11.45
C ALA A 151 9.11 10.96 11.65
N CYS A 152 8.71 10.73 12.91
CA CYS A 152 7.38 10.22 13.23
C CYS A 152 6.27 11.17 12.74
N LYS A 153 6.43 12.48 13.00
CA LYS A 153 5.48 13.50 12.53
C LYS A 153 5.40 13.53 11.00
N GLN A 154 6.55 13.54 10.33
CA GLN A 154 6.61 13.59 8.87
C GLN A 154 5.99 12.35 8.21
N LEU A 155 6.34 11.13 8.66
CA LEU A 155 5.75 9.90 8.14
C LEU A 155 4.23 9.87 8.36
N ALA A 156 3.76 10.37 9.50
CA ALA A 156 2.33 10.47 9.77
C ALA A 156 1.64 11.47 8.81
N THR A 157 2.25 12.62 8.52
CA THR A 157 1.79 13.58 7.48
C THR A 157 1.77 12.95 6.09
N ASP A 158 2.81 12.20 5.74
CA ASP A 158 2.91 11.52 4.44
C ASP A 158 1.82 10.44 4.30
N ILE A 159 1.52 9.68 5.36
CA ILE A 159 0.42 8.70 5.38
C ILE A 159 -0.94 9.39 5.22
N ASP A 160 -1.18 10.52 5.91
CA ASP A 160 -2.44 11.27 5.77
C ASP A 160 -2.66 11.75 4.33
N TYR A 161 -1.60 12.24 3.68
CA TYR A 161 -1.68 12.63 2.28
C TYR A 161 -2.07 11.47 1.37
N LEU A 162 -1.42 10.31 1.53
CA LEU A 162 -1.80 9.09 0.78
C LEU A 162 -3.26 8.71 1.07
N GLY A 163 -3.70 8.82 2.32
CA GLY A 163 -5.08 8.56 2.71
C GLY A 163 -6.07 9.43 1.96
N ASN A 164 -5.84 10.74 1.91
CA ASN A 164 -6.68 11.67 1.16
C ASN A 164 -6.73 11.32 -0.34
N VAL A 165 -5.59 10.97 -0.94
CA VAL A 165 -5.55 10.56 -2.36
C VAL A 165 -6.36 9.29 -2.60
N LEU A 166 -6.26 8.31 -1.69
CA LEU A 166 -7.07 7.09 -1.81
C LEU A 166 -8.56 7.37 -1.63
N GLU A 167 -8.93 8.24 -0.69
CA GLU A 167 -10.32 8.66 -0.49
C GLU A 167 -10.89 9.36 -1.74
N ASP A 168 -10.12 10.24 -2.37
CA ASP A 168 -10.49 10.89 -3.64
C ASP A 168 -10.73 9.87 -4.77
N LEU A 169 -10.08 8.70 -4.70
CA LEU A 169 -10.26 7.57 -5.63
C LEU A 169 -11.33 6.57 -5.19
N GLY A 170 -12.08 6.85 -4.10
CA GLY A 170 -13.08 5.93 -3.54
C GLY A 170 -12.51 4.72 -2.82
N LEU A 171 -11.24 4.77 -2.43
CA LEU A 171 -10.48 3.73 -1.74
C LEU A 171 -10.12 4.18 -0.31
N SER A 172 -9.51 3.29 0.46
CA SER A 172 -9.07 3.59 1.83
C SER A 172 -7.69 3.01 2.12
N LEU A 173 -7.00 3.63 3.09
CA LEU A 173 -5.77 3.08 3.65
C LEU A 173 -6.03 1.70 4.27
N SER A 174 -5.05 0.81 4.18
CA SER A 174 -5.10 -0.46 4.90
C SER A 174 -5.10 -0.26 6.42
N ASP A 175 -5.78 -1.14 7.16
CA ASP A 175 -5.80 -1.14 8.63
C ASP A 175 -4.39 -1.09 9.25
N HIS A 176 -3.43 -1.79 8.64
CA HIS A 176 -2.05 -1.83 9.13
C HIS A 176 -1.39 -0.46 9.05
N LEU A 177 -1.54 0.24 7.92
CA LEU A 177 -0.95 1.56 7.72
C LEU A 177 -1.64 2.63 8.57
N GLN A 178 -2.96 2.52 8.79
CA GLN A 178 -3.70 3.37 9.74
C GLN A 178 -3.20 3.18 11.18
N GLN A 179 -2.98 1.93 11.59
CA GLN A 179 -2.41 1.63 12.91
C GLN A 179 -0.98 2.16 13.04
N VAL A 180 -0.15 2.04 12.00
CA VAL A 180 1.19 2.64 11.99
C VAL A 180 1.10 4.16 12.15
N SER A 181 0.24 4.86 11.40
CA SER A 181 0.03 6.32 11.58
C SER A 181 -0.38 6.68 13.01
N THR A 182 -1.29 5.90 13.60
CA THR A 182 -1.70 6.07 15.00
C THR A 182 -0.51 5.93 15.95
N LEU A 183 0.27 4.85 15.81
CA LEU A 183 1.41 4.56 16.68
C LEU A 183 2.54 5.58 16.54
N LEU A 184 2.76 6.14 15.34
CA LEU A 184 3.75 7.20 15.12
C LEU A 184 3.39 8.50 15.86
N ARG A 185 2.10 8.77 16.07
CA ARG A 185 1.59 9.99 16.73
C ARG A 185 1.57 9.91 18.26
N LEU A 186 1.57 8.72 18.84
CA LEU A 186 1.53 8.56 20.30
C LEU A 186 2.81 9.13 20.94
N SER A 187 2.67 9.83 22.06
CA SER A 187 3.82 10.19 22.89
C SER A 187 4.38 8.95 23.60
N PRO A 188 5.65 8.96 24.04
CA PRO A 188 6.24 7.84 24.78
C PRO A 188 5.45 7.46 26.04
N GLU A 189 4.88 8.43 26.75
CA GLU A 189 4.13 8.22 28.00
C GLU A 189 2.78 7.56 27.75
N GLU A 190 2.12 7.94 26.65
CA GLU A 190 0.80 7.41 26.28
C GLU A 190 0.88 6.12 25.48
N TYR A 191 2.08 5.74 25.03
CA TYR A 191 2.27 4.66 24.06
C TYR A 191 1.67 3.34 24.56
N GLN A 192 1.92 2.96 25.82
CA GLN A 192 1.44 1.69 26.37
C GLN A 192 -0.08 1.63 26.53
N THR A 193 -0.73 2.74 26.87
CA THR A 193 -2.17 2.77 27.18
C THR A 193 -3.00 2.95 25.92
N LYS A 194 -2.57 3.84 25.02
CA LYS A 194 -3.30 4.17 23.78
C LYS A 194 -3.00 3.25 22.60
N SER A 195 -2.00 2.35 22.68
CA SER A 195 -1.73 1.36 21.63
C SER A 195 -2.62 0.10 21.70
N SER A 196 -3.53 0.00 22.68
CA SER A 196 -4.30 -1.23 22.97
C SER A 196 -5.23 -1.70 21.84
N GLY A 197 -5.63 -0.81 20.92
CA GLY A 197 -6.42 -1.15 19.74
C GLY A 197 -5.59 -1.55 18.51
N CYS A 198 -4.25 -1.49 18.58
CA CYS A 198 -3.36 -1.84 17.48
C CYS A 198 -2.84 -3.27 17.60
N SER A 199 -2.44 -3.85 16.48
CA SER A 199 -1.78 -5.16 16.42
C SER A 199 -0.54 -5.19 17.32
N PRO A 200 -0.41 -6.18 18.23
CA PRO A 200 0.76 -6.28 19.12
C PRO A 200 2.09 -6.30 18.38
N ARG A 201 2.12 -6.87 17.16
CA ARG A 201 3.31 -6.88 16.29
C ARG A 201 3.73 -5.48 15.88
N LEU A 202 2.77 -4.65 15.45
CA LEU A 202 3.02 -3.27 15.03
C LEU A 202 3.42 -2.40 16.24
N VAL A 203 2.75 -2.60 17.38
CA VAL A 203 3.10 -1.91 18.63
C VAL A 203 4.54 -2.20 19.04
N ALA A 204 4.95 -3.47 19.03
CA ALA A 204 6.32 -3.84 19.39
C ALA A 204 7.35 -3.28 18.40
N ALA A 205 7.09 -3.39 17.09
CA ALA A 205 7.99 -2.91 16.05
C ALA A 205 8.19 -1.38 16.14
N VAL A 206 7.10 -0.61 16.14
CA VAL A 206 7.18 0.86 16.18
C VAL A 206 7.76 1.35 17.51
N ARG A 207 7.49 0.67 18.63
CA ARG A 207 8.13 0.96 19.93
C ARG A 207 9.65 0.82 19.86
N GLN A 208 10.12 -0.28 19.25
CA GLN A 208 11.54 -0.55 19.09
C GLN A 208 12.21 0.51 18.21
N MET A 209 11.62 0.81 17.05
CA MET A 209 12.14 1.82 16.13
C MET A 209 12.26 3.21 16.78
N ARG A 210 11.36 3.53 17.71
CA ARG A 210 11.30 4.82 18.40
C ARG A 210 12.07 4.86 19.73
N ASN A 211 12.73 3.76 20.12
CA ASN A 211 13.44 3.64 21.39
C ASN A 211 12.58 4.00 22.63
N ILE A 212 11.29 3.67 22.62
CA ILE A 212 10.40 3.94 23.77
C ILE A 212 10.63 2.87 24.83
N THR A 213 11.21 3.26 25.96
CA THR A 213 11.42 2.38 27.12
C THR A 213 10.10 2.01 27.77
N SER A 214 9.87 0.72 28.06
CA SER A 214 8.76 0.32 28.91
C SER A 214 9.01 0.84 30.32
N SER A 215 8.23 1.82 30.76
CA SER A 215 8.09 2.11 32.18
C SER A 215 7.57 0.83 32.85
N GLY A 216 8.39 0.22 33.71
CA GLY A 216 8.03 -0.95 34.50
C GLY A 216 6.94 -0.64 35.52
#